data_AF-A0A422QDH7-F1
#
_entry.id   AF-A0A422QDH7-F1
#
_cell.length_a   1.000
_cell.length_b   1.000
_cell.length_c   1.000
_cell.angle_alpha   90.00
_cell.angle_beta   90.00
_cell.angle_gamma   90.00
#
_symmetry.space_group_name_H-M   'P 1'
#
loop_
_entity.id
_entity.type
_entity.pdbx_description
1 polymer ?
#
loop_
_entity_poly.entity_id
_entity_poly.type
_entity_poly.pdbx_seq_one_letter_code
_entity_poly.pdbx_strand_id
1 'polypeptide(L)'
;AQWFPRMAAYYDVYGWQHKQFLGAGEFTLEFGDYDVRITVPSDHVVASTGELQNPGDVLSAAQRERLKQARTAKKPVIIVTQAEAEAAEKARSAVSSGATKTWHFKAKNVRDFAFASSRKFIWDAQGVKSGDVDVLAMSYYPKEGNPLWEKYSTQAIIHTIEQYNKYSFDYPYPTAISVNGPVGGMEYPMISFNGPRPSKDKKTGEITYSQRTKYGLIGVIIHEVGHNYFPMIVNSDE
;
A
#
# COMPACT_ATOMS: atom_id res chain seq x y z
N ALA A 1 -4.38 0.64 13.42
CA ALA A 1 -5.30 1.73 13.04
C ALA A 1 -6.71 1.38 13.52
N GLN A 2 -7.48 2.37 14.00
CA GLN A 2 -8.93 2.30 14.30
C GLN A 2 -9.48 3.73 14.17
N TRP A 3 -9.32 4.33 13.00
CA TRP A 3 -9.53 5.78 12.79
C TRP A 3 -10.99 6.13 12.42
N PHE A 4 -11.83 5.11 12.22
CA PHE A 4 -13.26 5.22 11.94
C PHE A 4 -14.02 4.13 12.74
N PRO A 5 -15.32 4.32 13.01
CA PRO A 5 -16.10 3.34 13.75
C PRO A 5 -16.26 2.05 12.94
N ARG A 6 -16.02 0.90 13.59
CA ARG A 6 -16.23 -0.42 13.02
C ARG A 6 -17.35 -1.11 13.80
N MET A 7 -18.23 -1.80 13.08
CA MET A 7 -19.27 -2.63 13.71
C MET A 7 -18.62 -3.89 14.28
N ALA A 8 -19.06 -4.32 15.47
CA ALA A 8 -18.71 -5.64 15.97
C ALA A 8 -19.33 -6.70 15.03
N ALA A 9 -18.59 -7.74 14.69
CA ALA A 9 -19.12 -8.82 13.87
C ALA A 9 -20.10 -9.68 14.68
N TYR A 10 -21.15 -10.17 14.02
CA TYR A 10 -22.08 -11.13 14.61
C TYR A 10 -21.88 -12.51 13.97
N TYR A 11 -21.51 -13.50 14.78
CA TYR A 11 -21.40 -14.88 14.31
C TYR A 11 -22.63 -15.66 14.74
N ASP A 12 -23.26 -16.38 13.82
CA ASP A 12 -24.42 -17.23 14.13
C ASP A 12 -24.14 -18.22 15.28
N VAL A 13 -22.89 -18.66 15.44
CA VAL A 13 -22.47 -19.60 16.49
C VAL A 13 -22.13 -18.92 17.82
N TYR A 14 -21.54 -17.72 17.80
CA TYR A 14 -20.95 -17.07 18.98
C TYR A 14 -21.57 -15.73 19.37
N GLY A 15 -22.54 -15.25 18.59
CA GLY A 15 -23.14 -13.93 18.73
C GLY A 15 -22.16 -12.79 18.42
N TRP A 16 -22.38 -11.64 19.06
CA TRP A 16 -21.56 -10.44 18.88
C TRP A 16 -20.13 -10.62 19.41
N GLN A 17 -19.13 -10.33 18.57
CA GLN A 17 -17.73 -10.26 19.01
C GLN A 17 -17.45 -8.98 19.77
N HIS A 18 -17.44 -9.09 21.10
CA HIS A 18 -17.15 -7.99 22.01
C HIS A 18 -15.73 -8.07 22.64
N LYS A 19 -14.83 -8.88 22.05
CA LYS A 19 -13.44 -8.94 22.49
C LYS A 19 -12.76 -7.60 22.19
N GLN A 20 -12.02 -7.09 23.16
CA GLN A 20 -11.25 -5.86 22.99
C GLN A 20 -9.95 -6.16 22.24
N PHE A 21 -9.51 -5.22 21.41
CA PHE A 21 -8.18 -5.26 20.83
C PHE A 21 -7.14 -5.04 21.92
N LEU A 22 -6.35 -6.07 22.21
CA LEU A 22 -5.29 -6.05 23.23
C LEU A 22 -3.89 -5.77 22.65
N GLY A 23 -3.80 -5.43 21.36
CA GLY A 23 -2.57 -4.94 20.73
C GLY A 23 -1.83 -5.92 19.82
N ALA A 24 -2.17 -7.21 19.83
CA ALA A 24 -1.38 -8.25 19.16
C ALA A 24 -2.21 -9.27 18.34
N GLY A 25 -3.48 -8.97 18.04
CA GLY A 25 -4.29 -9.86 17.21
C GLY A 25 -5.32 -9.10 16.38
N GLU A 26 -5.65 -9.64 15.21
CA GLU A 26 -6.72 -9.14 14.36
C GLU A 26 -7.95 -10.03 14.51
N PHE A 27 -9.13 -9.41 14.51
CA PHE A 27 -10.38 -10.15 14.62
C PHE A 27 -11.02 -10.25 13.26
N THR A 28 -11.79 -11.31 13.08
CA THR A 28 -12.79 -11.40 12.02
C THR A 28 -13.74 -10.19 12.10
N LEU A 29 -14.04 -9.58 10.96
CA LEU A 29 -14.85 -8.35 10.85
C LEU A 29 -15.92 -8.51 9.78
N GLU A 30 -17.01 -7.75 9.87
CA GLU A 30 -17.97 -7.67 8.76
C GLU A 30 -17.31 -7.08 7.51
N PHE A 31 -17.67 -7.61 6.34
CA PHE A 31 -17.25 -7.02 5.07
C PHE A 31 -18.13 -5.83 4.70
N GLY A 32 -17.51 -4.82 4.11
CA GLY A 32 -18.20 -3.61 3.67
C GLY A 32 -17.69 -3.05 2.36
N ASP A 33 -18.52 -2.21 1.77
CA ASP A 33 -18.17 -1.36 0.64
C ASP A 33 -17.83 0.05 1.16
N TYR A 34 -16.72 0.60 0.69
CA TYR A 34 -16.17 1.88 1.11
C TYR A 34 -16.14 2.86 -0.06
N ASP A 35 -16.66 4.06 0.14
CA ASP A 35 -16.53 5.23 -0.75
C ASP A 35 -15.90 6.37 0.06
N VAL A 36 -14.58 6.55 -0.06
CA VAL A 36 -13.79 7.38 0.84
C VAL A 36 -13.17 8.56 0.11
N ARG A 37 -13.32 9.76 0.67
CA ARG A 37 -12.69 10.99 0.20
C ARG A 37 -11.69 11.50 1.23
N ILE A 38 -10.43 11.64 0.83
CA ILE A 38 -9.33 12.04 1.72
C ILE A 38 -8.76 13.37 1.23
N THR A 39 -8.96 14.42 2.01
CA THR A 39 -8.42 15.76 1.73
C THR A 39 -7.06 15.92 2.41
N VAL A 40 -6.02 16.18 1.63
CA VAL A 40 -4.63 16.30 2.08
C VAL A 40 -4.00 17.57 1.50
N PRO A 41 -2.84 18.03 2.00
CA PRO A 41 -2.07 19.08 1.33
C PRO A 41 -1.87 18.76 -0.16
N SER A 42 -1.97 19.78 -1.02
CA SER A 42 -1.97 19.61 -2.48
C SER A 42 -0.69 18.98 -3.06
N ASP A 43 0.41 19.00 -2.31
CA ASP A 43 1.70 18.37 -2.62
C ASP A 43 1.82 16.90 -2.19
N HIS A 44 0.83 16.36 -1.47
CA HIS A 44 0.87 14.97 -1.03
C HIS A 44 0.43 13.98 -2.11
N VAL A 45 0.99 12.78 -2.08
CA VAL A 45 0.46 11.59 -2.74
C VAL A 45 -0.24 10.73 -1.70
N VAL A 46 -1.34 10.06 -2.07
CA VAL A 46 -2.09 9.18 -1.17
C VAL A 46 -2.06 7.74 -1.69
N ALA A 47 -1.67 6.82 -0.81
CA ALA A 47 -1.83 5.38 -0.98
C ALA A 47 -3.01 4.94 -0.11
N SER A 48 -3.88 4.06 -0.61
CA SER A 48 -5.09 3.67 0.11
C SER A 48 -5.57 2.29 -0.28
N THR A 49 -6.27 1.63 0.64
CA THR A 49 -7.19 0.54 0.32
C THR A 49 -8.14 0.99 -0.79
N GLY A 50 -8.38 0.12 -1.78
CA GLY A 50 -9.29 0.36 -2.89
C GLY A 50 -8.62 0.87 -4.17
N GLU A 51 -9.45 1.26 -5.14
CA GLU A 51 -9.04 1.82 -6.41
C GLU A 51 -9.28 3.33 -6.46
N LEU A 52 -8.31 4.07 -7.00
CA LEU A 52 -8.39 5.52 -7.22
C LEU A 52 -9.44 5.86 -8.29
N GLN A 53 -10.41 6.69 -7.92
CA GLN A 53 -11.55 7.05 -8.77
C GLN A 53 -11.36 8.36 -9.55
N ASN A 54 -10.52 9.28 -9.06
CA ASN A 54 -10.35 10.61 -9.64
C ASN A 54 -8.89 10.94 -10.04
N PRO A 55 -8.20 10.09 -10.82
CA PRO A 55 -6.81 10.36 -11.21
C PRO A 55 -6.64 11.64 -12.02
N GLY A 56 -7.68 12.09 -12.72
CA GLY A 56 -7.71 13.36 -13.47
C GLY A 56 -7.50 14.60 -12.61
N ASP A 57 -7.96 14.55 -11.36
CA ASP A 57 -7.94 15.69 -10.43
C ASP A 57 -6.66 15.73 -9.59
N VAL A 58 -6.10 14.56 -9.26
CA VAL A 58 -5.03 14.45 -8.26
C VAL A 58 -3.64 14.14 -8.82
N LEU A 59 -3.56 13.65 -10.07
CA LEU A 59 -2.30 13.30 -10.74
C LEU A 59 -2.01 14.26 -11.90
N SER A 60 -0.73 14.53 -12.14
CA SER A 60 -0.29 15.24 -13.34
C SER A 60 -0.52 14.42 -14.61
N ALA A 61 -0.52 15.06 -15.78
CA ALA A 61 -0.65 14.35 -17.06
C ALA A 61 0.43 13.28 -17.25
N ALA A 62 1.69 13.57 -16.87
CA ALA A 62 2.78 12.61 -16.95
C ALA A 62 2.58 11.42 -16.00
N GLN A 63 2.13 11.66 -14.77
CA GLN A 63 1.84 10.60 -13.80
C GLN A 63 0.70 9.70 -14.28
N ARG A 64 -0.37 10.26 -14.87
CA ARG A 64 -1.47 9.48 -15.45
C ARG A 64 -1.02 8.60 -16.60
N GLU A 65 -0.14 9.11 -17.46
CA GLU A 65 0.40 8.33 -18.59
C GLU A 65 1.27 7.17 -18.09
N ARG A 66 2.16 7.41 -17.12
CA ARG A 66 2.94 6.35 -16.48
C ARG A 66 2.05 5.31 -15.79
N LEU A 67 0.95 5.75 -15.16
CA LEU A 67 0.00 4.85 -14.49
C LEU A 67 -0.74 3.97 -15.51
N LYS A 68 -1.12 4.52 -16.65
CA LYS A 68 -1.70 3.77 -17.77
C LYS A 68 -0.71 2.73 -18.30
N GLN A 69 0.55 3.10 -18.47
CA GLN A 69 1.62 2.19 -18.92
C GLN A 69 1.85 1.05 -17.94
N ALA A 70 1.87 1.35 -16.63
CA ALA A 70 2.09 0.36 -15.57
C ALA A 70 1.13 -0.83 -15.63
N ARG A 71 -0.15 -0.60 -16.01
CA ARG A 71 -1.18 -1.65 -16.08
C ARG A 71 -0.83 -2.80 -17.03
N THR A 72 0.04 -2.59 -18.00
CA THR A 72 0.46 -3.63 -18.97
C THR A 72 1.98 -3.85 -19.00
N ALA A 73 2.70 -3.23 -18.07
CA ALA A 73 4.15 -3.26 -18.04
C ALA A 73 4.68 -4.61 -17.55
N LYS A 74 5.83 -5.02 -18.09
CA LYS A 74 6.56 -6.24 -17.67
C LYS A 74 7.49 -6.01 -16.48
N LYS A 75 7.67 -4.76 -16.07
CA LYS A 75 8.52 -4.32 -14.97
C LYS A 75 7.84 -3.13 -14.28
N PRO A 76 8.19 -2.81 -13.02
CA PRO A 76 7.63 -1.66 -12.31
C PRO A 76 7.91 -0.37 -13.06
N VAL A 77 6.87 0.44 -13.22
CA VAL A 77 6.93 1.78 -13.79
C VAL A 77 6.85 2.78 -12.65
N ILE A 78 7.83 3.68 -12.57
CA ILE A 78 7.83 4.76 -11.58
C ILE A 78 6.79 5.80 -11.98
N ILE A 79 5.70 5.90 -11.22
CA ILE A 79 4.60 6.83 -11.44
C ILE A 79 4.99 8.22 -10.96
N VAL A 80 5.37 8.32 -9.68
CA VAL A 80 5.91 9.54 -9.05
C VAL A 80 7.40 9.34 -8.87
N THR A 81 8.21 10.16 -9.55
CA THR A 81 9.67 10.00 -9.53
C THR A 81 10.28 10.54 -8.23
N GLN A 82 11.50 10.07 -7.91
CA GLN A 82 12.26 10.65 -6.80
C GLN A 82 12.49 12.16 -6.96
N ALA A 83 12.75 12.62 -8.19
CA ALA A 83 12.91 14.06 -8.47
C ALA A 83 11.62 14.84 -8.19
N GLU A 84 10.46 14.30 -8.57
CA GLU A 84 9.14 14.89 -8.27
C GLU A 84 8.89 14.93 -6.75
N ALA A 85 9.18 13.84 -6.02
CA ALA A 85 9.02 13.77 -4.57
C ALA A 85 9.96 14.73 -3.82
N GLU A 86 11.21 14.86 -4.26
CA GLU A 86 12.17 15.82 -3.69
C GLU A 86 11.79 17.27 -4.00
N ALA A 87 11.24 17.54 -5.19
CA ALA A 87 10.72 18.86 -5.53
C ALA A 87 9.52 19.23 -4.64
N ALA A 88 8.58 18.30 -4.43
CA ALA A 88 7.47 18.48 -3.52
C ALA A 88 7.93 18.70 -2.06
N GLU A 89 8.93 17.93 -1.61
CA GLU A 89 9.55 18.11 -0.29
C GLU A 89 10.13 19.53 -0.11
N LYS A 90 10.87 20.03 -1.10
CA LYS A 90 11.48 21.37 -1.08
C LYS A 90 10.44 22.49 -1.19
N ALA A 91 9.41 22.30 -1.99
CA ALA A 91 8.36 23.29 -2.24
C ALA A 91 7.32 23.38 -1.12
N ARG A 92 7.47 22.65 0.00
CA ARG A 92 6.51 22.61 1.11
C ARG A 92 6.06 24.01 1.58
N SER A 93 6.98 24.97 1.67
CA SER A 93 6.68 26.34 2.11
C SER A 93 5.99 27.19 1.03
N ALA A 94 6.16 26.81 -0.24
CA ALA A 94 5.58 27.48 -1.41
C ALA A 94 4.18 26.97 -1.75
N VAL A 95 3.80 25.78 -1.27
CA VAL A 95 2.39 25.36 -1.25
C VAL A 95 1.65 26.39 -0.41
N SER A 96 0.88 27.27 -1.07
CA SER A 96 0.14 28.36 -0.42
C SER A 96 -0.53 27.82 0.83
N SER A 97 -0.29 28.43 1.98
CA SER A 97 -0.78 27.96 3.28
C SER A 97 -2.25 27.54 3.19
N GLY A 98 -2.52 26.23 3.18
CA GLY A 98 -3.86 25.66 3.09
C GLY A 98 -4.31 25.13 1.71
N ALA A 99 -3.47 25.13 0.67
CA ALA A 99 -3.83 24.46 -0.59
C ALA A 99 -3.95 22.95 -0.38
N THR A 100 -5.12 22.40 -0.69
CA THR A 100 -5.46 20.99 -0.52
C THR A 100 -5.93 20.36 -1.82
N LYS A 101 -5.94 19.03 -1.84
CA LYS A 101 -6.61 18.22 -2.87
C LYS A 101 -7.30 17.03 -2.24
N THR A 102 -8.38 16.58 -2.85
CA THR A 102 -9.19 15.47 -2.35
C THR A 102 -9.03 14.24 -3.25
N TRP A 103 -8.54 13.16 -2.67
CA TRP A 103 -8.43 11.86 -3.32
C TRP A 103 -9.69 11.04 -3.06
N HIS A 104 -10.22 10.37 -4.06
CA HIS A 104 -11.41 9.53 -3.97
C HIS A 104 -11.06 8.08 -4.24
N PHE A 105 -11.35 7.20 -3.28
CA PHE A 105 -11.11 5.77 -3.37
C PHE A 105 -12.40 4.98 -3.17
N LYS A 106 -12.51 3.85 -3.88
CA LYS A 106 -13.56 2.86 -3.66
C LYS A 106 -12.96 1.49 -3.40
N ALA A 107 -13.44 0.82 -2.36
CA ALA A 107 -13.13 -0.57 -2.06
C ALA A 107 -14.44 -1.34 -1.91
N LYS A 108 -14.49 -2.57 -2.41
CA LYS A 108 -15.67 -3.42 -2.32
C LYS A 108 -15.34 -4.70 -1.58
N ASN A 109 -16.28 -5.16 -0.76
CA ASN A 109 -16.18 -6.41 -0.04
C ASN A 109 -14.84 -6.54 0.72
N VAL A 110 -14.49 -5.53 1.51
CA VAL A 110 -13.28 -5.52 2.35
C VAL A 110 -13.64 -5.36 3.82
N ARG A 111 -12.80 -5.90 4.70
CA ARG A 111 -13.06 -5.92 6.15
C ARG A 111 -12.58 -4.67 6.90
N ASP A 112 -11.69 -3.90 6.31
CA ASP A 112 -11.12 -2.69 6.89
C ASP A 112 -10.59 -1.75 5.80
N PHE A 113 -10.20 -0.53 6.19
CA PHE A 113 -9.67 0.48 5.30
C PHE A 113 -8.51 1.23 5.95
N ALA A 114 -7.39 1.32 5.22
CA ALA A 114 -6.26 2.14 5.62
C ALA A 114 -5.76 3.02 4.47
N PHE A 115 -5.02 4.06 4.85
CA PHE A 115 -4.39 4.97 3.90
C PHE A 115 -3.08 5.52 4.48
N ALA A 116 -2.24 6.02 3.57
CA ALA A 116 -1.02 6.74 3.87
C ALA A 116 -0.94 7.99 3.00
N SER A 117 -0.39 9.08 3.52
CA SER A 117 -0.22 10.32 2.76
C SER A 117 1.13 10.97 3.02
N SER A 118 1.83 11.35 1.96
CA SER A 118 3.12 12.03 2.08
C SER A 118 3.46 12.79 0.81
N ARG A 119 4.08 13.97 0.96
CA ARG A 119 4.76 14.68 -0.14
C ARG A 119 6.05 13.99 -0.59
N LYS A 120 6.59 13.07 0.22
CA LYS A 120 7.86 12.40 -0.05
C LYS A 120 7.71 11.07 -0.81
N PHE A 121 6.49 10.67 -1.16
CA PHE A 121 6.29 9.39 -1.83
C PHE A 121 6.82 9.42 -3.26
N ILE A 122 7.80 8.55 -3.48
CA ILE A 122 8.01 7.85 -4.74
C ILE A 122 6.90 6.79 -4.83
N TRP A 123 6.34 6.61 -6.01
CA TRP A 123 5.29 5.64 -6.27
C TRP A 123 5.67 4.86 -7.52
N ASP A 124 5.76 3.53 -7.42
CA ASP A 124 5.87 2.65 -8.57
C ASP A 124 4.67 1.68 -8.66
N ALA A 125 4.40 1.20 -9.87
CA ALA A 125 3.29 0.30 -10.13
C ALA A 125 3.60 -0.70 -11.26
N GLN A 126 2.98 -1.87 -11.19
CA GLN A 126 2.99 -2.87 -12.25
C GLN A 126 1.68 -3.68 -12.24
N GLY A 127 1.10 -3.89 -13.40
CA GLY A 127 -0.04 -4.78 -13.59
C GLY A 127 0.35 -6.25 -13.47
N VAL A 128 -0.48 -7.04 -12.80
CA VAL A 128 -0.38 -8.50 -12.69
C VAL A 128 -1.78 -9.11 -12.83
N LYS A 129 -1.89 -10.21 -13.56
CA LYS A 129 -3.14 -10.95 -13.70
C LYS A 129 -3.32 -11.91 -12.53
N SER A 130 -4.53 -11.96 -11.99
CA SER A 130 -4.96 -12.91 -10.97
C SER A 130 -6.35 -13.43 -11.36
N GLY A 131 -6.41 -14.64 -11.95
CA GLY A 131 -7.60 -15.10 -12.66
C GLY A 131 -8.09 -14.06 -13.67
N ASP A 132 -9.34 -13.64 -13.52
CA ASP A 132 -9.97 -12.62 -14.37
C ASP A 132 -9.70 -11.17 -13.92
N VAL A 133 -9.02 -10.97 -12.78
CA VAL A 133 -8.75 -9.65 -12.21
C VAL A 133 -7.42 -9.08 -12.72
N ASP A 134 -7.47 -7.84 -13.22
CA ASP A 134 -6.28 -7.03 -13.47
C ASP A 134 -5.88 -6.29 -12.18
N VAL A 135 -4.93 -6.86 -11.46
CA VAL A 135 -4.41 -6.29 -10.21
C VAL A 135 -3.32 -5.29 -10.52
N LEU A 136 -3.35 -4.13 -9.87
CA LEU A 136 -2.25 -3.18 -9.87
C LEU A 136 -1.43 -3.34 -8.59
N ALA A 137 -0.26 -3.97 -8.70
CA ALA A 137 0.72 -4.06 -7.62
C ALA A 137 1.49 -2.73 -7.53
N MET A 138 1.57 -2.13 -6.33
CA MET A 138 2.11 -0.78 -6.16
C MET A 138 2.97 -0.66 -4.91
N SER A 139 4.01 0.17 -4.98
CA SER A 139 4.81 0.51 -3.81
C SER A 139 4.93 2.02 -3.63
N TYR A 140 4.82 2.48 -2.38
CA TYR A 140 4.97 3.89 -2.00
C TYR A 140 6.06 4.03 -0.95
N TYR A 141 7.11 4.77 -1.25
CA TYR A 141 8.28 4.86 -0.38
C TYR A 141 8.98 6.20 -0.55
N PRO A 142 9.67 6.70 0.49
CA PRO A 142 10.48 7.91 0.34
C PRO A 142 11.87 7.58 -0.21
N LYS A 143 12.66 8.61 -0.55
CA LYS A 143 14.04 8.44 -1.02
C LYS A 143 14.92 7.61 -0.07
N GLU A 144 14.62 7.61 1.23
CA GLU A 144 15.31 6.79 2.22
C GLU A 144 15.04 5.29 2.08
N GLY A 145 14.02 4.88 1.31
CA GLY A 145 13.79 3.50 0.91
C GLY A 145 14.67 3.05 -0.26
N ASN A 146 15.23 3.99 -1.02
CA ASN A 146 16.03 3.70 -2.20
C ASN A 146 17.49 3.36 -1.86
N PRO A 147 18.13 2.45 -2.61
CA PRO A 147 17.62 1.78 -3.81
C PRO A 147 16.93 0.43 -3.53
N LEU A 148 16.67 0.11 -2.26
CA LEU A 148 16.16 -1.20 -1.86
C LEU A 148 14.70 -1.40 -2.31
N TRP A 149 13.84 -0.41 -2.05
CA TRP A 149 12.41 -0.50 -2.35
C TRP A 149 12.11 -0.56 -3.85
N GLU A 150 12.68 0.36 -4.63
CA GLU A 150 12.55 0.39 -6.09
C GLU A 150 12.97 -0.92 -6.77
N LYS A 151 13.94 -1.64 -6.19
CA LYS A 151 14.42 -2.91 -6.75
C LYS A 151 13.53 -4.10 -6.43
N TYR A 152 12.90 -4.13 -5.25
CA TYR A 152 12.36 -5.37 -4.70
C TYR A 152 10.90 -5.29 -4.25
N SER A 153 10.37 -4.11 -3.92
CA SER A 153 9.07 -4.01 -3.24
C SER A 153 7.92 -4.51 -4.11
N THR A 154 7.67 -3.88 -5.26
CA THR A 154 6.56 -4.28 -6.14
C THR A 154 6.77 -5.67 -6.75
N GLN A 155 8.02 -6.08 -6.95
CA GLN A 155 8.34 -7.45 -7.37
C GLN A 155 7.99 -8.48 -6.29
N ALA A 156 8.19 -8.16 -5.00
CA ALA A 156 7.78 -9.03 -3.91
C ALA A 156 6.25 -9.13 -3.82
N ILE A 157 5.50 -8.03 -4.03
CA ILE A 157 4.02 -8.07 -4.10
C ILE A 157 3.55 -9.03 -5.21
N ILE A 158 4.10 -8.87 -6.42
CA ILE A 158 3.77 -9.74 -7.57
C ILE A 158 4.10 -11.20 -7.26
N HIS A 159 5.30 -11.45 -6.73
CA HIS A 159 5.71 -12.79 -6.33
C HIS A 159 4.72 -13.41 -5.34
N THR A 160 4.27 -12.65 -4.33
CA THR A 160 3.28 -13.13 -3.36
C THR A 160 1.98 -13.53 -4.04
N ILE A 161 1.44 -12.67 -4.93
CA ILE A 161 0.20 -12.97 -5.66
C ILE A 161 0.36 -14.25 -6.49
N GLU A 162 1.43 -14.34 -7.28
CA GLU A 162 1.69 -15.51 -8.14
C GLU A 162 1.87 -16.81 -7.35
N GLN A 163 2.48 -16.76 -6.15
CA GLN A 163 2.67 -17.95 -5.32
C GLN A 163 1.40 -18.32 -4.57
N TYR A 164 0.73 -17.37 -3.91
CA TYR A 164 -0.48 -17.66 -3.14
C TYR A 164 -1.61 -18.16 -4.05
N ASN A 165 -1.80 -17.57 -5.24
CA ASN A 165 -2.80 -18.07 -6.19
C ASN A 165 -2.61 -19.56 -6.54
N LYS A 166 -1.35 -20.02 -6.69
CA LYS A 166 -1.07 -21.43 -7.02
C LYS A 166 -1.48 -22.42 -5.94
N TYR A 167 -1.43 -21.99 -4.68
CA TYR A 167 -1.64 -22.85 -3.52
C TYR A 167 -2.94 -22.55 -2.75
N SER A 168 -3.72 -21.56 -3.19
CA SER A 168 -4.98 -21.18 -2.55
C SER A 168 -6.07 -20.81 -3.58
N PHE A 169 -6.42 -19.54 -3.70
CA PHE A 169 -7.40 -19.00 -4.64
C PHE A 169 -6.86 -17.73 -5.29
N ASP A 170 -7.49 -17.28 -6.38
CA ASP A 170 -7.06 -16.06 -7.06
C ASP A 170 -7.31 -14.81 -6.19
N TYR A 171 -6.29 -13.97 -6.05
CA TYR A 171 -6.41 -12.62 -5.48
C TYR A 171 -7.58 -11.85 -6.13
N PRO A 172 -8.62 -11.45 -5.36
CA PRO A 172 -9.85 -10.90 -5.93
C PRO A 172 -9.85 -9.37 -6.02
N TYR A 173 -8.89 -8.68 -5.40
CA TYR A 173 -8.90 -7.22 -5.31
C TYR A 173 -8.15 -6.53 -6.46
N PRO A 174 -8.55 -5.31 -6.87
CA PRO A 174 -7.95 -4.62 -8.00
C PRO A 174 -6.56 -4.02 -7.71
N THR A 175 -6.15 -3.93 -6.44
CA THR A 175 -4.88 -3.33 -6.03
C THR A 175 -4.21 -4.13 -4.93
N ALA A 176 -2.88 -4.10 -4.89
CA ALA A 176 -2.07 -4.65 -3.80
C ALA A 176 -0.88 -3.72 -3.54
N ILE A 177 -0.76 -3.21 -2.32
CA ILE A 177 0.09 -2.05 -2.02
C ILE A 177 1.04 -2.35 -0.86
N SER A 178 2.31 -1.99 -1.03
CA SER A 178 3.27 -1.90 0.07
C SER A 178 3.68 -0.44 0.28
N VAL A 179 3.55 0.06 1.51
CA VAL A 179 3.95 1.41 1.91
C VAL A 179 5.13 1.35 2.87
N ASN A 180 6.18 2.11 2.60
CA ASN A 180 7.26 2.24 3.57
C ASN A 180 6.83 3.10 4.76
N GLY A 181 6.70 2.47 5.92
CA GLY A 181 6.23 3.09 7.15
C GLY A 181 7.19 2.89 8.32
N PRO A 182 6.88 3.50 9.48
CA PRO A 182 7.62 3.26 10.72
C PRO A 182 7.29 1.90 11.37
N VAL A 183 6.20 1.26 10.94
CA VAL A 183 5.73 -0.03 11.47
C VAL A 183 6.49 -1.16 10.78
N GLY A 184 6.87 -2.18 11.56
CA GLY A 184 7.66 -3.32 11.09
C GLY A 184 6.95 -4.18 10.05
N GLY A 185 5.62 -4.31 10.21
CA GLY A 185 4.65 -5.05 9.41
C GLY A 185 3.26 -4.72 9.96
N MET A 186 2.30 -4.44 9.09
CA MET A 186 0.89 -4.22 9.44
C MET A 186 0.07 -4.24 8.16
N GLU A 187 -0.91 -5.12 8.14
CA GLU A 187 -1.77 -5.46 7.03
C GLU A 187 -3.12 -4.74 7.11
N TYR A 188 -3.66 -4.40 5.95
CA TYR A 188 -5.04 -4.01 5.73
C TYR A 188 -5.45 -4.52 4.35
N PRO A 189 -6.74 -4.57 4.02
CA PRO A 189 -7.16 -4.96 2.69
C PRO A 189 -6.49 -4.09 1.62
N MET A 190 -5.83 -4.74 0.66
CA MET A 190 -5.07 -4.14 -0.45
C MET A 190 -3.84 -3.30 -0.06
N ILE A 191 -3.55 -3.03 1.22
CA ILE A 191 -2.46 -2.13 1.62
C ILE A 191 -1.76 -2.59 2.89
N SER A 192 -0.43 -2.61 2.88
CA SER A 192 0.38 -2.91 4.05
C SER A 192 1.49 -1.90 4.31
N PHE A 193 1.97 -1.86 5.56
CA PHE A 193 3.00 -0.95 6.03
C PHE A 193 4.26 -1.72 6.44
N ASN A 194 5.37 -1.46 5.76
CA ASN A 194 6.61 -2.25 5.93
C ASN A 194 7.79 -1.36 6.31
N GLY A 195 8.59 -1.81 7.26
CA GLY A 195 9.66 -1.01 7.90
C GLY A 195 11.05 -0.99 7.23
N PRO A 196 11.56 -2.08 6.62
CA PRO A 196 12.98 -2.17 6.27
C PRO A 196 13.48 -1.05 5.35
N ARG A 197 14.66 -0.49 5.66
CA ARG A 197 15.34 0.55 4.87
C ARG A 197 16.81 0.22 4.66
N PRO A 198 17.42 0.67 3.55
CA PRO A 198 18.87 0.66 3.40
C PRO A 198 19.54 1.55 4.45
N SER A 199 20.82 1.28 4.70
CA SER A 199 21.67 2.04 5.61
C SER A 199 22.56 3.00 4.83
N LYS A 200 22.77 4.21 5.38
CA LYS A 200 23.77 5.14 4.87
C LYS A 200 25.08 4.93 5.63
N ASP A 201 26.16 4.64 4.91
CA ASP A 201 27.50 4.57 5.50
C ASP A 201 27.88 5.93 6.07
N LYS A 202 28.31 5.95 7.35
CA LYS A 202 28.59 7.21 8.06
C LYS A 202 29.89 7.87 7.59
N LYS A 203 30.82 7.13 7.00
CA LYS A 203 32.13 7.62 6.55
C LYS A 203 32.09 8.04 5.09
N THR A 204 31.49 7.23 4.21
CA THR A 204 31.47 7.48 2.76
C THR A 204 30.20 8.21 2.33
N GLY A 205 29.13 8.15 3.13
CA GLY A 205 27.82 8.67 2.77
C GLY A 205 27.07 7.80 1.74
N GLU A 206 27.64 6.67 1.34
CA GLU A 206 27.05 5.75 0.37
C GLU A 206 25.83 5.04 0.96
N ILE A 207 24.79 4.84 0.15
CA ILE A 207 23.60 4.09 0.56
C ILE A 207 23.81 2.62 0.17
N THR A 208 23.82 1.73 1.17
CA THR A 208 24.00 0.28 0.99
C THR A 208 22.97 -0.50 1.83
N TYR A 209 22.80 -1.79 1.58
CA TYR A 209 21.97 -2.66 2.40
C TYR A 209 22.57 -4.05 2.52
N SER A 210 22.45 -4.65 3.70
CA SER A 210 22.90 -6.02 3.93
C SER A 210 21.97 -7.03 3.25
N GLN A 211 22.47 -8.26 3.07
CA GLN A 211 21.64 -9.38 2.64
C GLN A 211 20.44 -9.60 3.58
N ARG A 212 20.65 -9.47 4.89
CA ARG A 212 19.59 -9.56 5.91
C ARG A 212 18.51 -8.49 5.70
N THR A 213 18.90 -7.25 5.42
CA THR A 213 17.96 -6.15 5.14
C THR A 213 17.15 -6.42 3.88
N LYS A 214 17.80 -6.90 2.82
CA LYS A 214 17.13 -7.27 1.57
C LYS A 214 16.07 -8.35 1.78
N TYR A 215 16.46 -9.48 2.37
CA TYR A 215 15.51 -10.58 2.61
C TYR A 215 14.48 -10.24 3.70
N GLY A 216 14.83 -9.37 4.64
CA GLY A 216 13.88 -8.80 5.60
C GLY A 216 12.76 -8.02 4.89
N LEU A 217 13.09 -7.15 3.93
CA LEU A 217 12.09 -6.42 3.14
C LEU A 217 11.21 -7.39 2.33
N ILE A 218 11.84 -8.30 1.58
CA ILE A 218 11.11 -9.24 0.73
C ILE A 218 10.19 -10.11 1.58
N GLY A 219 10.71 -10.68 2.67
CA GLY A 219 9.97 -11.56 3.55
C GLY A 219 8.79 -10.87 4.22
N VAL A 220 8.96 -9.63 4.71
CA VAL A 220 7.84 -8.91 5.33
C VAL A 220 6.78 -8.55 4.31
N ILE A 221 7.14 -8.08 3.11
CA ILE A 221 6.14 -7.81 2.05
C ILE A 221 5.38 -9.08 1.68
N ILE A 222 6.05 -10.24 1.60
CA ILE A 222 5.39 -11.52 1.35
C ILE A 222 4.40 -11.85 2.48
N HIS A 223 4.80 -11.68 3.73
CA HIS A 223 3.94 -11.88 4.90
C HIS A 223 2.71 -10.95 4.87
N GLU A 224 2.93 -9.64 4.78
CA GLU A 224 1.84 -8.66 4.82
C GLU A 224 0.89 -8.73 3.62
N VAL A 225 1.42 -8.96 2.42
CA VAL A 225 0.56 -9.15 1.24
C VAL A 225 -0.16 -10.49 1.32
N GLY A 226 0.50 -11.51 1.89
CA GLY A 226 -0.11 -12.80 2.21
C GLY A 226 -1.30 -12.66 3.15
N HIS A 227 -1.28 -11.68 4.06
CA HIS A 227 -2.40 -11.41 4.94
C HIS A 227 -3.68 -10.98 4.23
N ASN A 228 -3.59 -10.49 2.99
CA ASN A 228 -4.79 -10.29 2.19
C ASN A 228 -5.57 -11.60 1.98
N TYR A 229 -4.89 -12.73 1.78
CA TYR A 229 -5.57 -14.03 1.68
C TYR A 229 -6.03 -14.48 3.06
N PHE A 230 -5.10 -14.50 4.02
CA PHE A 230 -5.31 -14.96 5.39
C PHE A 230 -4.70 -13.97 6.39
N PRO A 231 -5.50 -13.16 7.09
CA PRO A 231 -6.87 -13.47 7.44
C PRO A 231 -7.89 -12.61 6.66
N MET A 232 -7.49 -11.70 5.78
CA MET A 232 -8.41 -10.65 5.32
C MET A 232 -9.55 -11.16 4.44
N ILE A 233 -9.27 -11.99 3.42
CA ILE A 233 -10.29 -12.52 2.50
C ILE A 233 -11.01 -13.72 3.12
N VAL A 234 -10.28 -14.66 3.72
CA VAL A 234 -10.89 -15.81 4.41
C VAL A 234 -11.64 -15.39 5.67
N ASN A 235 -11.30 -14.23 6.22
CA ASN A 235 -11.88 -13.63 7.42
C ASN A 235 -11.78 -14.55 8.64
N SER A 236 -10.54 -14.89 9.00
CA SER A 236 -10.23 -15.56 10.27
C SER A 236 -9.63 -14.57 11.26
N ASP A 237 -9.57 -14.99 12.53
CA ASP A 237 -8.79 -14.28 13.55
C ASP A 237 -7.28 -14.50 13.31
N GLU A 238 -6.46 -13.56 13.78
CA GLU A 238 -4.99 -13.58 13.79
C GLU A 238 -4.43 -13.36 15.20
#